data_AF-A0AA35RC88-F1
#
_entry.id   AF-A0AA35RC88-F1
#
_cell.length_a   1.000
_cell.length_b   1.000
_cell.length_c   1.000
_cell.angle_alpha   90.00
_cell.angle_beta   90.00
_cell.angle_gamma   90.00
#
_symmetry.space_group_name_H-M   'P 1'
#
loop_
_entity.id
_entity.type
_entity.pdbx_description
1 polymer ?
#
loop_
_entity_poly.entity_id
_entity_poly.type
_entity_poly.pdbx_seq_one_letter_code
_entity_poly.pdbx_strand_id
1 'polypeptide(L)'
;MDDDSPLYQLNTLSEYLFDELKFAGNHTNYYDPRNSFLNDVIERRLGIPITLSLLYIEVGKRLGVPLLGIGMPGHFVVRHRDDPDIFVDPFHGGILLSEEECAERLKQSTQGALAWDREYLAPVSSRAFIARMLRNLKVVYLQRRSYERVLATIDRVIALLPQDAVEFRDRGVVNYRLGNYADALEDLYVYVESGDVVPDEDTVRKLMDQIRGRL
;
A
#
# COMPACT_ATOMS: atom_id res chain seq x y z
N MET A 1 3.80 4.70 -36.42
CA MET A 1 4.53 4.42 -35.17
C MET A 1 4.54 2.92 -35.01
N ASP A 2 5.52 2.36 -34.31
CA ASP A 2 5.43 0.95 -33.92
C ASP A 2 4.48 0.87 -32.73
N ASP A 3 3.23 0.53 -33.00
CA ASP A 3 2.14 0.50 -32.00
C ASP A 3 2.42 -0.57 -30.91
N ASP A 4 3.40 -1.45 -31.14
CA ASP A 4 3.89 -2.43 -30.17
C ASP A 4 4.98 -1.88 -29.23
N SER A 5 5.47 -0.66 -29.45
CA SER A 5 6.50 -0.08 -28.58
C SER A 5 5.93 0.20 -27.17
N PRO A 6 6.67 -0.13 -26.09
CA PRO A 6 6.23 0.11 -24.71
C PRO A 6 5.78 1.56 -24.49
N LEU A 7 6.54 2.53 -24.99
CA LEU A 7 6.23 3.95 -24.86
C LEU A 7 4.88 4.33 -25.49
N TYR A 8 4.57 3.80 -26.68
CA TYR A 8 3.28 4.05 -27.32
C TYR A 8 2.12 3.45 -26.51
N GLN A 9 2.27 2.22 -26.04
CA GLN A 9 1.26 1.54 -25.23
C GLN A 9 0.99 2.27 -23.92
N LEU A 10 2.05 2.70 -23.22
CA LEU A 10 1.93 3.44 -21.96
C LEU A 10 1.23 4.79 -22.16
N ASN A 11 1.63 5.57 -23.17
CA ASN A 11 1.03 6.86 -23.47
C ASN A 11 -0.45 6.72 -23.87
N THR A 12 -0.77 5.78 -24.76
CA THR A 12 -2.14 5.53 -25.21
C THR A 12 -3.05 5.14 -24.04
N LEU A 13 -2.56 4.26 -23.16
CA LEU A 13 -3.32 3.85 -21.98
C LEU A 13 -3.50 5.00 -20.98
N SER A 14 -2.47 5.83 -20.78
CA SER A 14 -2.53 7.00 -19.91
C SER A 14 -3.51 8.05 -20.43
N GLU A 15 -3.43 8.41 -21.72
CA GLU A 15 -4.35 9.35 -22.37
C GLU A 15 -5.80 8.86 -22.24
N TYR A 16 -6.07 7.60 -22.56
CA TYR A 16 -7.42 7.07 -22.47
C TYR A 16 -7.96 7.06 -21.03
N LEU A 17 -7.19 6.57 -20.06
CA LEU A 17 -7.68 6.46 -18.68
C LEU A 17 -7.77 7.82 -17.98
N PHE A 18 -6.78 8.69 -18.13
CA PHE A 18 -6.69 9.92 -17.33
C PHE A 18 -7.20 11.15 -18.07
N ASP A 19 -7.02 11.22 -19.40
CA ASP A 19 -7.50 12.36 -20.19
C ASP A 19 -8.90 12.15 -20.76
N GLU A 20 -9.23 10.98 -21.30
CA GLU A 20 -10.58 10.75 -21.84
C GLU A 20 -11.57 10.33 -20.73
N LEU A 21 -11.23 9.28 -19.98
CA LEU A 21 -12.10 8.77 -18.92
C LEU A 21 -12.01 9.59 -17.63
N LYS A 22 -11.03 10.49 -17.46
CA LYS A 22 -10.93 11.37 -16.29
C LYS A 22 -10.79 10.64 -14.96
N PHE A 23 -10.09 9.49 -14.95
CA PHE A 23 -9.59 8.95 -13.69
C PHE A 23 -8.57 9.93 -13.08
N ALA A 24 -8.62 10.13 -11.76
CA ALA A 24 -7.71 11.06 -11.09
C ALA A 24 -7.36 10.64 -9.67
N GLY A 25 -6.19 11.09 -9.20
CA GLY A 25 -5.80 11.02 -7.81
C GLY A 25 -6.70 11.88 -6.91
N ASN A 26 -7.16 11.34 -5.79
CA ASN A 26 -7.93 12.10 -4.82
C ASN A 26 -7.01 12.89 -3.89
N HIS A 27 -6.54 14.05 -4.36
CA HIS A 27 -5.67 14.94 -3.59
C HIS A 27 -6.39 15.63 -2.42
N THR A 28 -7.70 15.88 -2.54
CA THR A 28 -8.47 16.63 -1.53
C THR A 28 -8.83 15.77 -0.32
N ASN A 29 -9.23 14.52 -0.53
CA ASN A 29 -9.62 13.60 0.53
C ASN A 29 -8.90 12.27 0.35
N TYR A 30 -7.57 12.32 0.48
CA TYR A 30 -6.69 11.18 0.27
C TYR A 30 -7.06 9.97 1.16
N TYR A 31 -7.42 10.24 2.42
CA TYR A 31 -7.80 9.23 3.42
C TYR A 31 -9.31 8.90 3.44
N ASP A 32 -9.98 9.02 2.29
CA ASP A 32 -11.32 8.44 2.08
C ASP A 32 -11.19 6.92 1.84
N PRO A 33 -11.82 6.04 2.65
CA PRO A 33 -11.72 4.59 2.47
C PRO A 33 -12.26 4.14 1.10
N ARG A 34 -13.19 4.90 0.51
CA ARG A 34 -13.69 4.64 -0.85
C ARG A 34 -12.60 4.72 -1.91
N ASN A 35 -11.49 5.42 -1.65
CA ASN A 35 -10.36 5.42 -2.57
C ASN A 35 -9.64 4.07 -2.59
N SER A 36 -9.88 3.17 -1.63
CA SER A 36 -9.30 1.81 -1.57
C SER A 36 -10.25 0.72 -2.08
N PHE A 37 -11.51 1.04 -2.36
CA PHE A 37 -12.50 0.08 -2.87
C PHE A 37 -12.63 0.21 -4.39
N LEU A 38 -12.27 -0.84 -5.11
CA LEU A 38 -12.17 -0.75 -6.57
C LEU A 38 -13.51 -0.42 -7.26
N ASN A 39 -14.63 -0.89 -6.70
CA ASN A 39 -15.97 -0.51 -7.18
C ASN A 39 -16.19 1.01 -7.09
N ASP A 40 -15.89 1.62 -5.93
CA ASP A 40 -16.02 3.06 -5.72
C ASP A 40 -15.03 3.84 -6.58
N VAL A 41 -13.79 3.34 -6.75
CA VAL A 41 -12.77 3.96 -7.59
C VAL A 41 -13.23 4.01 -9.06
N ILE A 42 -13.85 2.94 -9.56
CA ILE A 42 -14.39 2.88 -10.92
C ILE A 42 -15.58 3.82 -11.08
N GLU A 43 -16.54 3.79 -10.15
CA GLU A 43 -17.74 4.63 -10.22
C GLU A 43 -17.42 6.12 -10.09
N ARG A 44 -16.55 6.49 -9.16
CA ARG A 44 -16.20 7.89 -8.86
C ARG A 44 -15.06 8.42 -9.73
N ARG A 45 -14.34 7.51 -10.40
CA ARG A 45 -13.09 7.78 -11.14
C ARG A 45 -12.03 8.48 -10.28
N LEU A 46 -12.02 8.17 -8.98
CA LEU A 46 -11.14 8.78 -8.00
C LEU A 46 -10.51 7.73 -7.10
N GLY A 47 -9.19 7.75 -7.00
CA GLY A 47 -8.44 6.74 -6.24
C GLY A 47 -7.17 7.26 -5.58
N ILE A 48 -6.42 6.33 -4.98
CA ILE A 48 -5.05 6.53 -4.47
C ILE A 48 -4.04 5.84 -5.41
N PRO A 49 -2.71 6.04 -5.24
CA PRO A 49 -1.72 5.49 -6.17
C PRO A 49 -1.91 4.01 -6.46
N ILE A 50 -2.01 3.17 -5.42
CA ILE A 50 -2.11 1.72 -5.59
C ILE A 50 -3.38 1.26 -6.33
N THR A 51 -4.53 1.93 -6.14
CA THR A 51 -5.78 1.54 -6.79
C THR A 51 -5.84 2.00 -8.25
N LEU A 52 -5.28 3.17 -8.55
CA LEU A 52 -5.18 3.64 -9.93
C LEU A 52 -4.15 2.82 -10.70
N SER A 53 -3.06 2.40 -10.06
CA SER A 53 -2.11 1.43 -10.62
C SER A 53 -2.75 0.06 -10.85
N LEU A 54 -3.60 -0.42 -9.93
CA LEU A 54 -4.34 -1.67 -10.14
C LEU A 54 -5.24 -1.57 -11.39
N LEU A 55 -6.01 -0.49 -11.51
CA LEU A 55 -6.84 -0.24 -12.69
C LEU A 55 -6.01 -0.23 -13.96
N TYR A 56 -4.91 0.53 -13.97
CA TYR A 56 -4.01 0.66 -15.11
C TYR A 56 -3.42 -0.69 -15.54
N ILE A 57 -2.92 -1.49 -14.59
CA ILE A 57 -2.38 -2.83 -14.83
C ILE A 57 -3.46 -3.77 -15.38
N GLU A 58 -4.67 -3.77 -14.79
CA GLU A 58 -5.74 -4.67 -15.18
C GLU A 58 -6.34 -4.35 -16.55
N VAL A 59 -6.39 -3.08 -16.93
CA VAL A 59 -6.76 -2.67 -18.29
C VAL A 59 -5.65 -3.07 -19.27
N GLY A 60 -4.39 -2.75 -18.98
CA GLY A 60 -3.26 -3.14 -19.83
C GLY A 60 -3.19 -4.66 -20.05
N LYS A 61 -3.40 -5.45 -19.00
CA LYS A 61 -3.44 -6.93 -19.10
C LYS A 61 -4.52 -7.42 -20.07
N ARG A 62 -5.70 -6.79 -20.10
CA ARG A 62 -6.78 -7.14 -21.05
C ARG A 62 -6.45 -6.77 -22.49
N LEU A 63 -5.58 -5.77 -22.67
CA LEU A 63 -5.05 -5.33 -23.96
C LEU A 63 -3.75 -6.05 -24.36
N GLY A 64 -3.26 -6.98 -23.55
CA GLY A 64 -1.99 -7.69 -23.81
C GLY A 64 -0.73 -6.90 -23.46
N VAL A 65 -0.85 -5.73 -22.81
CA VAL A 65 0.28 -4.90 -22.38
C VAL A 65 0.83 -5.43 -21.04
N PRO A 66 2.10 -5.92 -21.00
CA PRO A 66 2.67 -6.54 -19.81
C PRO A 66 3.14 -5.49 -18.79
N LEU A 67 2.25 -5.14 -17.85
CA LEU A 67 2.52 -4.15 -16.82
C LEU A 67 2.81 -4.79 -15.45
N LEU A 68 3.72 -4.18 -14.70
CA LEU A 68 4.16 -4.61 -13.37
C LEU A 68 3.94 -3.48 -12.35
N GLY A 69 3.43 -3.82 -11.16
CA GLY A 69 3.27 -2.87 -10.07
C GLY A 69 4.54 -2.72 -9.24
N ILE A 70 4.85 -1.48 -8.84
CA ILE A 70 6.08 -1.12 -8.12
C ILE A 70 5.72 -0.41 -6.81
N GLY A 71 6.11 -1.02 -5.69
CA GLY A 71 5.64 -0.67 -4.35
C GLY A 71 6.58 0.22 -3.54
N MET A 72 7.05 1.34 -4.11
CA MET A 72 7.98 2.26 -3.42
C MET A 72 7.47 2.72 -2.05
N PRO A 73 8.30 2.96 -1.04
CA PRO A 73 7.83 3.57 0.21
C PRO A 73 7.11 4.89 -0.05
N GLY A 74 5.95 5.09 0.58
CA GLY A 74 5.14 6.31 0.42
C GLY A 74 4.35 6.46 -0.89
N HIS A 75 4.65 5.69 -1.94
CA HIS A 75 3.99 5.84 -3.25
C HIS A 75 3.72 4.49 -3.95
N PHE A 76 3.12 4.50 -5.14
CA PHE A 76 2.98 3.30 -5.98
C PHE A 76 3.00 3.71 -7.44
N VAL A 77 3.81 3.02 -8.26
CA VAL A 77 3.96 3.29 -9.69
C VAL A 77 3.83 1.99 -10.49
N VAL A 78 3.74 2.10 -11.81
CA VAL A 78 3.66 0.97 -12.73
C VAL A 78 4.87 1.02 -13.65
N ARG A 79 5.32 -0.14 -14.14
CA ARG A 79 6.38 -0.24 -15.13
C ARG A 79 5.99 -1.22 -16.23
N HIS A 80 6.41 -0.97 -17.46
CA HIS A 80 6.33 -1.97 -18.51
C HIS A 80 7.34 -3.11 -18.24
N ARG A 81 7.00 -4.36 -18.51
CA ARG A 81 7.91 -5.49 -18.28
C ARG A 81 9.15 -5.41 -19.18
N ASP A 82 8.93 -5.00 -20.42
CA ASP A 82 9.95 -5.04 -21.47
C ASP A 82 10.69 -3.68 -21.61
N ASP A 83 10.37 -2.70 -20.76
CA ASP A 83 11.11 -1.43 -20.64
C ASP A 83 11.35 -1.12 -19.15
N PRO A 84 12.54 -1.47 -18.62
CA PRO A 84 12.80 -1.40 -17.19
C PRO A 84 13.09 0.01 -16.66
N ASP A 85 13.28 0.99 -17.54
CA ASP A 85 13.76 2.34 -17.19
C ASP A 85 12.63 3.39 -17.17
N ILE A 86 11.46 3.04 -17.70
CA ILE A 86 10.28 3.93 -17.75
C ILE A 86 9.20 3.48 -16.78
N PHE A 87 8.90 4.35 -15.81
CA PHE A 87 7.82 4.18 -14.87
C PHE A 87 6.64 5.06 -15.24
N VAL A 88 5.44 4.67 -14.84
CA VAL A 88 4.21 5.43 -15.00
C VAL A 88 3.63 5.71 -13.63
N ASP A 89 3.15 6.94 -13.43
CA ASP A 89 2.43 7.34 -12.24
C ASP A 89 0.93 7.57 -12.50
N PRO A 90 0.10 6.52 -12.35
CA PRO A 90 -1.35 6.61 -12.46
C PRO A 90 -2.01 7.64 -11.53
N PHE A 91 -1.42 7.96 -10.38
CA PHE A 91 -2.00 8.94 -9.48
C PHE A 91 -1.89 10.37 -10.03
N HIS A 92 -0.82 10.65 -10.77
CA HIS A 92 -0.54 11.94 -11.38
C HIS A 92 -0.87 11.94 -12.88
N GLY A 93 -1.94 11.24 -13.28
CA GLY A 93 -2.44 11.28 -14.66
C GLY A 93 -1.61 10.45 -15.65
N GLY A 94 -0.84 9.48 -15.16
CA GLY A 94 -0.10 8.57 -16.04
C GLY A 94 1.17 9.18 -16.63
N ILE A 95 1.73 10.22 -16.00
CA ILE A 95 3.03 10.77 -16.39
C ILE A 95 4.13 9.71 -16.31
N LEU A 96 5.07 9.80 -17.23
CA LEU A 96 6.25 8.95 -17.26
C LEU A 96 7.28 9.50 -16.26
N LEU A 97 8.00 8.61 -15.60
CA LEU A 97 9.03 8.92 -14.63
C LEU A 97 10.31 8.13 -14.92
N SER A 98 11.46 8.77 -14.69
CA SER A 98 12.74 8.08 -14.59
C SER A 98 12.98 7.51 -13.18
N GLU A 99 14.05 6.73 -13.02
CA GLU A 99 14.52 6.25 -11.71
C GLU A 99 14.87 7.44 -10.77
N GLU A 100 15.51 8.49 -11.30
CA GLU A 100 15.86 9.70 -10.52
C GLU A 100 14.61 10.43 -10.02
N GLU A 101 13.57 10.55 -10.85
CA GLU A 101 12.31 11.18 -10.45
C GLU A 101 11.56 10.34 -9.40
N CYS A 102 11.66 9.00 -9.48
CA CYS A 102 11.19 8.11 -8.42
C CYS A 102 11.94 8.33 -7.10
N ALA A 103 13.26 8.50 -7.16
CA ALA A 103 14.09 8.77 -5.99
C ALA A 103 13.77 10.12 -5.34
N GLU A 104 13.56 11.16 -6.14
CA GLU A 104 13.18 12.48 -5.64
C GLU A 104 11.79 12.46 -4.96
N ARG A 105 10.83 11.71 -5.52
CA ARG A 105 9.51 11.50 -4.88
C ARG A 105 9.61 10.77 -3.55
N LEU A 106 10.48 9.76 -3.43
CA LEU A 106 10.75 9.10 -2.16
C LEU A 106 11.27 10.11 -1.14
N LYS A 107 12.27 10.90 -1.53
CA LYS A 107 12.89 11.91 -0.66
C LYS A 107 11.86 12.94 -0.17
N GLN A 108 10.97 13.40 -1.04
CA GLN A 108 9.90 14.33 -0.68
C GLN A 108 8.87 13.72 0.28
N SER A 109 8.40 12.50 -0.01
CA SER A 109 7.39 11.82 0.82
C SER A 109 7.90 11.41 2.20
N THR A 110 9.19 11.09 2.30
CA THR A 110 9.85 10.69 3.56
C THR A 110 10.56 11.84 4.27
N GLN A 111 10.55 13.05 3.71
CA GLN A 111 11.32 14.20 4.20
C GLN A 111 12.82 13.88 4.36
N GLY A 112 13.36 12.99 3.51
CA GLY A 112 14.74 12.53 3.55
C GLY A 112 15.07 11.54 4.67
N ALA A 113 14.08 11.05 5.43
CA ALA A 113 14.29 10.07 6.49
C ALA A 113 14.72 8.69 5.97
N LEU A 114 14.43 8.39 4.70
CA LEU A 114 14.80 7.13 4.06
C LEU A 114 15.75 7.41 2.89
N ALA A 115 16.89 6.72 2.88
CA ALA A 115 17.80 6.75 1.74
C ALA A 115 17.21 6.00 0.55
N TRP A 116 17.55 6.44 -0.67
CA TRP A 116 17.17 5.73 -1.89
C TRP A 116 17.79 4.34 -1.93
N ASP A 117 16.98 3.35 -2.31
CA ASP A 117 17.41 1.99 -2.60
C ASP A 117 16.72 1.54 -3.89
N ARG A 118 17.48 0.96 -4.81
CA ARG A 118 16.97 0.47 -6.08
C ARG A 118 16.01 -0.70 -5.91
N GLU A 119 16.10 -1.43 -4.80
CA GLU A 119 15.14 -2.49 -4.45
C GLU A 119 13.70 -1.96 -4.29
N TYR A 120 13.51 -0.65 -4.06
CA TYR A 120 12.17 -0.05 -4.06
C TYR A 120 11.50 -0.07 -5.44
N LEU A 121 12.27 -0.30 -6.51
CA LEU A 121 11.79 -0.47 -7.88
C LEU A 121 11.52 -1.94 -8.24
N ALA A 122 11.64 -2.87 -7.29
CA ALA A 122 11.30 -4.26 -7.53
C ALA A 122 9.78 -4.46 -7.74
N PRO A 123 9.36 -5.27 -8.73
CA PRO A 123 7.96 -5.64 -8.90
C PRO A 123 7.37 -6.32 -7.66
N VAL A 124 6.18 -5.91 -7.27
CA VAL A 124 5.46 -6.56 -6.16
C VAL A 124 4.68 -7.78 -6.63
N SER A 125 4.67 -8.83 -5.81
CA SER A 125 3.77 -9.98 -6.04
C SER A 125 2.30 -9.57 -5.81
N SER A 126 1.36 -10.33 -6.37
CA SER A 126 -0.08 -10.09 -6.14
C SER A 126 -0.44 -10.13 -4.65
N ARG A 127 0.19 -11.02 -3.88
CA ARG A 127 -0.01 -11.11 -2.42
C ARG A 127 0.46 -9.84 -1.73
N ALA A 128 1.66 -9.34 -2.06
CA ALA A 128 2.19 -8.10 -1.51
C ALA A 128 1.37 -6.87 -1.93
N PHE A 129 0.85 -6.86 -3.16
CA PHE A 129 -0.06 -5.82 -3.66
C PHE A 129 -1.33 -5.73 -2.80
N ILE A 130 -2.01 -6.86 -2.59
CA ILE A 130 -3.24 -6.91 -1.78
C ILE A 130 -2.94 -6.53 -0.33
N ALA A 131 -1.85 -7.04 0.25
CA ALA A 131 -1.44 -6.67 1.60
C ALA A 131 -1.21 -5.15 1.73
N ARG A 132 -0.61 -4.52 0.72
CA ARG A 132 -0.39 -3.07 0.70
C ARG A 132 -1.71 -2.29 0.58
N MET A 133 -2.67 -2.76 -0.20
CA MET A 133 -4.02 -2.16 -0.25
C MET A 133 -4.71 -2.23 1.13
N LEU A 134 -4.64 -3.38 1.80
CA LEU A 134 -5.20 -3.56 3.14
C LEU A 134 -4.50 -2.67 4.17
N ARG A 135 -3.17 -2.51 4.09
CA ARG A 135 -2.41 -1.59 4.95
C ARG A 135 -2.82 -0.13 4.76
N ASN A 136 -3.09 0.30 3.53
CA ASN A 136 -3.64 1.64 3.30
C ASN A 136 -5.00 1.81 4.00
N LEU A 137 -5.87 0.80 3.89
CA LEU A 137 -7.17 0.82 4.56
C LEU A 137 -7.05 0.77 6.09
N LYS A 138 -6.08 0.02 6.63
CA LYS A 138 -5.72 -0.02 8.06
C LYS A 138 -5.39 1.38 8.56
N VAL A 139 -4.52 2.12 7.85
CA VAL A 139 -4.16 3.50 8.18
C VAL A 139 -5.38 4.42 8.16
N VAL A 140 -6.24 4.32 7.13
CA VAL A 140 -7.46 5.12 7.03
C VAL A 140 -8.41 4.87 8.21
N TYR A 141 -8.63 3.61 8.59
CA TYR A 141 -9.51 3.29 9.71
C TYR A 141 -8.91 3.66 11.07
N LEU A 142 -7.59 3.57 11.23
CA LEU A 142 -6.88 4.03 12.43
C LEU A 142 -7.06 5.53 12.63
N GLN A 143 -6.89 6.34 11.58
CA GLN A 143 -7.12 7.80 11.64
C GLN A 143 -8.56 8.13 12.02
N ARG A 144 -9.52 7.34 11.55
CA ARG A 144 -10.94 7.46 11.90
C ARG A 144 -11.31 6.83 13.25
N ARG A 145 -10.35 6.24 13.96
CA ARG A 145 -10.54 5.52 15.24
C ARG A 145 -11.59 4.42 15.17
N SER A 146 -11.80 3.82 13.99
CA SER A 146 -12.78 2.74 13.78
C SER A 146 -12.11 1.39 14.09
N TYR A 147 -11.84 1.15 15.37
CA TYR A 147 -10.98 0.05 15.82
C TYR A 147 -11.50 -1.34 15.42
N GLU A 148 -12.81 -1.59 15.36
CA GLU A 148 -13.33 -2.88 14.89
C GLU A 148 -12.99 -3.12 13.42
N ARG A 149 -13.05 -2.08 12.59
CA ARG A 149 -12.65 -2.17 11.17
C ARG A 149 -11.14 -2.30 11.01
N VAL A 150 -10.37 -1.68 11.89
CA VAL A 150 -8.91 -1.87 11.95
C VAL A 150 -8.59 -3.33 12.25
N LEU A 151 -9.20 -3.90 13.28
CA LEU A 151 -9.03 -5.30 13.68
C LEU A 151 -9.34 -6.24 12.50
N ALA A 152 -10.53 -6.10 11.91
CA ALA A 152 -10.94 -6.89 10.75
C ALA A 152 -9.99 -6.74 9.54
N THR A 153 -9.40 -5.56 9.35
CA THR A 153 -8.41 -5.33 8.29
C THR A 153 -7.09 -6.04 8.61
N ILE A 154 -6.60 -5.94 9.84
CA ILE A 154 -5.36 -6.61 10.29
C ILE A 154 -5.51 -8.14 10.19
N ASP A 155 -6.65 -8.71 10.56
CA ASP A 155 -6.90 -10.15 10.41
C ASP A 155 -6.70 -10.64 8.97
N ARG A 156 -7.14 -9.83 7.99
CA ARG A 156 -6.93 -10.13 6.56
C ARG A 156 -5.47 -10.00 6.15
N VAL A 157 -4.73 -9.05 6.73
CA VAL A 157 -3.29 -8.92 6.47
C VAL A 157 -2.54 -10.11 7.05
N ILE A 158 -2.81 -10.51 8.30
CA ILE A 158 -2.22 -11.69 8.94
C ILE A 158 -2.53 -12.97 8.14
N ALA A 159 -3.77 -13.13 7.65
CA ALA A 159 -4.12 -14.26 6.80
C ALA A 159 -3.32 -14.31 5.48
N LEU A 160 -2.88 -13.15 4.97
CA LEU A 160 -2.04 -13.07 3.77
C LEU A 160 -0.55 -13.21 4.09
N LEU A 161 -0.10 -12.68 5.22
CA LEU A 161 1.30 -12.57 5.65
C LEU A 161 1.45 -13.06 7.11
N PRO A 162 1.27 -14.37 7.37
CA PRO A 162 1.28 -14.90 8.74
C PRO A 162 2.64 -14.81 9.44
N GLN A 163 3.71 -14.54 8.69
CA GLN A 163 5.06 -14.35 9.21
C GLN A 163 5.38 -12.89 9.57
N ASP A 164 4.49 -11.95 9.28
CA ASP A 164 4.73 -10.53 9.56
C ASP A 164 4.34 -10.21 11.00
N ALA A 165 5.30 -10.34 11.91
CA ALA A 165 5.10 -10.16 13.35
C ALA A 165 4.55 -8.76 13.71
N VAL A 166 4.86 -7.74 12.90
CA VAL A 166 4.38 -6.37 13.09
C VAL A 166 2.85 -6.28 13.01
N GLU A 167 2.22 -7.13 12.22
CA GLU A 167 0.75 -7.16 12.13
C GLU A 167 0.12 -7.76 13.40
N PHE A 168 0.78 -8.72 14.05
CA PHE A 168 0.37 -9.22 15.37
C PHE A 168 0.51 -8.13 16.43
N ARG A 169 1.63 -7.40 16.45
CA ARG A 169 1.78 -6.22 17.33
C ARG A 169 0.62 -5.25 17.17
N ASP A 170 0.32 -4.87 15.94
CA ASP A 170 -0.76 -3.92 15.64
C ASP A 170 -2.11 -4.46 16.10
N ARG A 171 -2.40 -5.74 15.87
CA ARG A 171 -3.63 -6.38 16.32
C ARG A 171 -3.74 -6.39 17.84
N GLY A 172 -2.66 -6.74 18.53
CA GLY A 172 -2.60 -6.75 19.99
C GLY A 172 -2.85 -5.37 20.61
N VAL A 173 -2.26 -4.32 20.02
CA VAL A 173 -2.50 -2.92 20.44
C VAL A 173 -3.97 -2.51 20.21
N VAL A 174 -4.58 -2.93 19.11
CA VAL A 174 -5.99 -2.64 18.81
C VAL A 174 -6.93 -3.40 19.74
N ASN A 175 -6.67 -4.69 19.99
CA ASN A 175 -7.40 -5.51 20.96
C ASN A 175 -7.34 -4.90 22.36
N TYR A 176 -6.17 -4.42 22.79
CA TYR A 176 -6.03 -3.70 24.05
C TYR A 176 -6.94 -2.46 24.12
N ARG A 177 -7.00 -1.65 23.04
CA ARG A 177 -7.88 -0.47 22.97
C ARG A 177 -9.36 -0.82 23.02
N LEU A 178 -9.73 -1.99 22.52
CA LEU A 178 -11.09 -2.52 22.56
C LEU A 178 -11.45 -3.20 23.89
N GLY A 179 -10.47 -3.39 24.79
CA GLY A 179 -10.66 -4.09 26.08
C GLY A 179 -10.53 -5.61 25.99
N ASN A 180 -10.13 -6.15 24.83
CA ASN A 180 -9.92 -7.58 24.59
C ASN A 180 -8.55 -8.00 25.13
N TYR A 181 -8.39 -8.02 26.45
CA TYR A 181 -7.09 -8.15 27.10
C TYR A 181 -6.40 -9.50 26.88
N ALA A 182 -7.16 -10.60 26.82
CA ALA A 182 -6.61 -11.92 26.55
C ALA A 182 -6.04 -12.02 25.13
N ASP A 183 -6.83 -11.65 24.13
CA ASP A 183 -6.42 -11.64 22.71
C ASP A 183 -5.24 -10.67 22.49
N ALA A 184 -5.25 -9.52 23.18
CA ALA A 184 -4.16 -8.57 23.11
C ALA A 184 -2.84 -9.18 23.60
N LEU A 185 -2.84 -9.88 24.72
CA LEU A 185 -1.64 -10.52 25.23
C LEU A 185 -1.14 -11.61 24.28
N GLU A 186 -2.03 -12.47 23.78
CA GLU A 186 -1.67 -13.53 22.83
C GLU A 186 -0.91 -12.98 21.62
N ASP A 187 -1.46 -11.95 20.98
CA ASP A 187 -0.83 -11.30 19.83
C ASP A 187 0.52 -10.63 20.18
N LEU A 188 0.61 -9.94 21.32
CA LEU A 188 1.84 -9.26 21.73
C LEU A 188 2.94 -10.26 22.12
N TYR A 189 2.59 -11.45 22.64
CA TYR A 189 3.56 -12.54 22.82
C TYR A 189 4.10 -13.03 21.49
N VAL A 190 3.24 -13.27 20.49
CA VAL A 190 3.69 -13.70 19.16
C VAL A 190 4.69 -12.70 18.57
N TYR A 191 4.42 -11.40 18.71
CA TYR A 191 5.34 -10.36 18.26
C TYR A 191 6.70 -10.42 18.97
N VAL A 192 6.69 -10.49 20.30
CA VAL A 192 7.92 -10.48 21.12
C VAL A 192 8.76 -11.75 20.94
N GLU A 193 8.12 -12.90 20.74
CA GLU A 193 8.79 -14.18 20.52
C GLU A 193 9.25 -14.39 19.07
N SER A 194 8.88 -13.49 18.14
CA SER A 194 9.31 -13.57 16.74
C SER A 194 10.83 -13.47 16.57
N GLY A 195 11.52 -12.84 17.52
CA GLY A 195 12.97 -12.60 17.47
C GLY A 195 13.37 -11.45 16.54
N ASP A 196 12.40 -10.72 15.99
CA ASP A 196 12.67 -9.52 15.19
C ASP A 196 13.25 -8.42 16.11
N VAL A 197 14.40 -7.85 15.74
CA VAL A 197 14.99 -6.72 16.48
C VAL A 197 14.27 -5.44 16.08
N VAL A 198 13.26 -5.06 16.87
CA VAL A 198 12.39 -3.90 16.58
C VAL A 198 12.52 -2.85 17.69
N PRO A 199 12.62 -1.54 17.37
CA PRO A 199 12.88 -0.50 18.37
C PRO A 199 11.82 -0.32 19.46
N ASP A 200 10.61 -0.88 19.28
CA ASP A 200 9.46 -0.69 20.16
C ASP A 200 9.19 -1.87 21.12
N GLU A 201 10.04 -2.90 21.13
CA GLU A 201 9.84 -4.10 21.95
C GLU A 201 9.66 -3.79 23.44
N ASP A 202 10.50 -2.92 24.02
CA ASP A 202 10.39 -2.48 25.42
C ASP A 202 9.03 -1.81 25.72
N THR A 203 8.49 -1.06 24.75
CA THR A 203 7.18 -0.41 24.88
C THR A 203 6.07 -1.46 24.86
N VAL A 204 6.20 -2.48 24.01
CA VAL A 204 5.27 -3.59 23.96
C VAL A 204 5.30 -4.41 25.24
N ARG A 205 6.48 -4.72 25.79
CA ARG A 205 6.61 -5.45 27.07
C ARG A 205 5.94 -4.71 28.23
N LYS A 206 6.12 -3.38 28.32
CA LYS A 206 5.43 -2.54 29.32
C LYS A 206 3.91 -2.59 29.15
N LEU A 207 3.41 -2.58 27.91
CA LEU A 207 1.98 -2.72 27.65
C LEU A 207 1.47 -4.09 28.11
N MET A 208 2.20 -5.17 27.86
CA MET A 208 1.85 -6.51 28.33
C MET A 208 1.74 -6.56 29.86
N ASP A 209 2.69 -5.96 30.59
CA ASP A 209 2.63 -5.89 32.05
C ASP A 209 1.44 -5.09 32.55
N GLN A 210 1.11 -3.98 31.87
CA GLN A 210 -0.10 -3.21 32.15
C GLN A 210 -1.38 -4.02 31.93
N ILE A 211 -1.43 -4.85 30.90
CA ILE A 211 -2.59 -5.71 30.62
C ILE A 211 -2.70 -6.80 31.70
N ARG A 212 -1.59 -7.44 32.07
CA ARG A 212 -1.56 -8.48 33.13
C ARG A 212 -2.04 -7.95 34.47
N GLY A 213 -1.73 -6.70 34.81
CA GLY A 213 -2.22 -6.06 36.03
C GLY A 213 -3.72 -5.72 36.03
N ARG A 214 -4.43 -5.90 34.90
CA ARG A 214 -5.88 -5.65 34.76
C ARG A 214 -6.71 -6.94 34.67
N LEU A 215 -6.06 -8.09 34.54
CA LEU A 215 -6.68 -9.42 34.59
C LEU A 215 -6.75 -9.89 36.04
#